data_AF-A0A7S3T5I8-F1
#
_entry.id   AF-A0A7S3T5I8-F1
#
_cell.length_a   1.000
_cell.length_b   1.000
_cell.length_c   1.000
_cell.angle_alpha   90.00
_cell.angle_beta   90.00
_cell.angle_gamma   90.00
#
_symmetry.space_group_name_H-M   'P 1'
#
loop_
_entity.id
_entity.type
_entity.pdbx_description
1 polymer ?
#
loop_
_entity_poly.entity_id
_entity_poly.type
_entity_poly.pdbx_seq_one_letter_code
_entity_poly.pdbx_strand_id
1 'polypeptide(L)'
;EYFQKKGAKTAVIGVPCGIEGSMVNEFVEASIGFDSSAKAMAQLVGNTAIDGASARKYYYFMKLMDGSTTGGRTSSSHVALEAALSTKPNMLLLSEEVDAQRLSLREVVKQVADIVQARAADGKNFGTIVVAEGLLGAIPEFRSLISELEAIPMPCPVEQVLPQLTQWSKALFQSMPEFIQQQLLLERQSNAALSLSSLETERLVAWLVEDELAQRKKAGTYKG
;
A
#
# COMPACT_ATOMS: atom_id res chain seq x y z
N GLU A 1 10.45 12.82 -30.92
CA GLU A 1 9.52 13.63 -31.74
C GLU A 1 9.94 15.09 -31.93
N TYR A 2 10.20 15.85 -30.86
CA TYR A 2 10.54 17.28 -30.96
C TYR A 2 11.77 17.57 -31.83
N PHE A 3 12.89 16.85 -31.62
CA PHE A 3 14.11 17.04 -32.40
C PHE A 3 13.95 16.68 -33.88
N GLN A 4 13.15 15.66 -34.19
CA GLN A 4 12.82 15.29 -35.56
C GLN A 4 12.03 16.41 -36.27
N LYS A 5 11.03 17.00 -35.60
CA LYS A 5 10.26 18.14 -36.13
C LYS A 5 11.13 19.38 -36.42
N LYS A 6 12.23 19.55 -35.67
CA LYS A 6 13.19 20.65 -35.86
C LYS A 6 14.34 20.33 -36.82
N GLY A 7 14.35 19.15 -37.45
CA GLY A 7 15.44 18.74 -38.35
C GLY A 7 16.79 18.52 -37.66
N ALA A 8 16.80 18.32 -36.33
CA ALA A 8 18.03 18.06 -35.59
C ALA A 8 18.47 16.60 -35.78
N LYS A 9 19.79 16.38 -35.95
CA LYS A 9 20.40 15.05 -36.13
C LYS A 9 20.62 14.27 -34.82
N THR A 10 20.25 14.85 -33.68
CA THR A 10 20.46 14.25 -32.36
C THR A 10 19.60 13.01 -32.16
N ALA A 11 20.23 11.89 -31.82
CA ALA A 11 19.53 10.67 -31.44
C ALA A 11 19.03 10.75 -29.99
N VAL A 12 17.83 10.24 -29.74
CA VAL A 12 17.27 10.07 -28.39
C VAL A 12 16.99 8.58 -28.20
N ILE A 13 17.65 7.96 -27.23
CA ILE A 13 17.54 6.53 -26.94
C ILE A 13 16.93 6.38 -25.55
N GLY A 14 15.87 5.56 -25.44
CA GLY A 14 15.25 5.20 -24.17
C GLY A 14 15.80 3.88 -23.64
N VAL A 15 16.01 3.80 -22.33
CA VAL A 15 16.40 2.57 -21.64
C VAL A 15 15.35 2.29 -20.55
N PRO A 16 14.75 1.09 -20.50
CA PRO A 16 13.75 0.77 -19.48
C PRO A 16 14.44 0.55 -18.13
N CYS A 17 14.39 1.57 -17.27
CA CYS A 17 14.98 1.58 -15.94
C CYS A 17 13.90 1.97 -14.93
N GLY A 18 13.68 1.13 -13.92
CA GLY A 18 12.63 1.30 -12.92
C GLY A 18 12.64 0.15 -11.93
N ILE A 19 12.37 0.46 -10.65
CA ILE A 19 12.35 -0.54 -9.58
C ILE A 19 10.98 -1.23 -9.48
N GLU A 20 9.93 -0.64 -10.05
CA GLU A 20 8.55 -1.14 -9.97
C GLU A 20 8.31 -2.42 -10.78
N GLY A 21 9.15 -2.71 -11.77
CA GLY A 21 8.97 -3.88 -12.66
C GLY A 21 7.81 -3.79 -13.65
N SER A 22 7.13 -2.64 -13.75
CA SER A 22 5.93 -2.46 -14.59
C SER A 22 6.24 -2.07 -16.04
N MET A 23 7.47 -1.67 -16.35
CA MET A 23 7.89 -1.27 -17.72
C MET A 23 8.15 -2.50 -18.60
N VAL A 24 7.11 -3.27 -18.86
CA VAL A 24 7.15 -4.52 -19.65
C VAL A 24 6.27 -4.42 -20.89
N ASN A 25 6.68 -5.09 -21.96
CA ASN A 25 5.90 -5.26 -23.19
C ASN A 25 6.33 -6.55 -23.91
N GLU A 26 5.86 -6.78 -25.12
CA GLU A 26 6.18 -7.99 -25.91
C GLU A 26 7.68 -8.19 -26.19
N PHE A 27 8.50 -7.14 -26.09
CA PHE A 27 9.95 -7.17 -26.39
C PHE A 27 10.83 -6.84 -25.18
N VAL A 28 10.25 -6.31 -24.11
CA VAL A 28 10.93 -5.92 -22.86
C VAL A 28 10.37 -6.77 -21.73
N GLU A 29 11.15 -7.78 -21.34
CA GLU A 29 10.76 -8.76 -20.31
C GLU A 29 10.79 -8.18 -18.89
N ALA A 30 11.73 -7.27 -18.62
CA ALA A 30 11.91 -6.65 -17.30
C ALA A 30 12.62 -5.29 -17.40
N SER A 31 12.40 -4.44 -16.40
CA SER A 31 13.13 -3.19 -16.23
C SER A 31 14.45 -3.39 -15.47
N ILE A 32 15.45 -2.58 -15.80
CA ILE A 32 16.69 -2.51 -15.03
C ILE A 32 16.36 -1.96 -13.65
N GLY A 33 16.80 -2.66 -12.59
CA GLY A 33 16.61 -2.27 -11.19
C GLY A 33 15.62 -3.13 -10.42
N PHE A 34 14.61 -3.71 -11.09
CA PHE A 34 13.60 -4.56 -10.46
C PHE A 34 14.21 -5.74 -9.69
N ASP A 35 15.09 -6.53 -10.32
CA ASP A 35 15.72 -7.70 -9.69
C ASP A 35 16.48 -7.37 -8.41
N SER A 36 17.31 -6.31 -8.45
CA SER A 36 18.10 -5.89 -7.29
C SER A 36 17.22 -5.35 -6.16
N SER A 37 16.19 -4.58 -6.52
CA SER A 37 15.22 -4.05 -5.55
C SER A 37 14.43 -5.18 -4.87
N ALA A 38 13.87 -6.09 -5.67
CA ALA A 38 13.08 -7.21 -5.16
C ALA A 38 13.91 -8.13 -4.24
N LYS A 39 15.16 -8.44 -4.60
CA LYS A 39 16.06 -9.22 -3.74
C LYS A 39 16.39 -8.53 -2.43
N ALA A 40 16.65 -7.22 -2.46
CA ALA A 40 16.91 -6.44 -1.25
C ALA A 40 15.68 -6.42 -0.32
N MET A 41 14.48 -6.21 -0.88
CA MET A 41 13.23 -6.24 -0.12
C MET A 41 12.93 -7.63 0.44
N ALA A 42 13.12 -8.69 -0.36
CA ALA A 42 12.97 -10.08 0.08
C ALA A 42 13.93 -10.41 1.24
N GLN A 43 15.18 -9.94 1.19
CA GLN A 43 16.12 -10.15 2.30
C GLN A 43 15.62 -9.51 3.60
N LEU A 44 15.11 -8.27 3.55
CA LEU A 44 14.57 -7.59 4.73
C LEU A 44 13.33 -8.31 5.28
N VAL A 45 12.37 -8.64 4.41
CA VAL A 45 11.14 -9.36 4.81
C VAL A 45 11.49 -10.73 5.41
N GLY A 46 12.42 -11.47 4.79
CA GLY A 46 12.86 -12.78 5.27
C GLY A 46 13.53 -12.69 6.66
N ASN A 47 14.41 -11.70 6.85
CA ASN A 47 15.06 -11.48 8.15
C ASN A 47 14.03 -11.16 9.25
N THR A 48 13.06 -10.28 8.96
CA THR A 48 12.00 -9.93 9.91
C THR A 48 11.07 -11.12 10.19
N ALA A 49 10.79 -11.97 9.19
CA ALA A 49 9.99 -13.18 9.38
C ALA A 49 10.70 -14.19 10.30
N ILE A 50 12.01 -14.35 10.16
CA ILE A 50 12.83 -15.22 11.03
C ILE A 50 12.85 -14.67 12.47
N ASP A 51 13.00 -13.36 12.63
CA ASP A 51 12.94 -12.70 13.94
C ASP A 51 11.58 -12.92 14.61
N GLY A 52 10.48 -12.70 13.88
CA GLY A 52 9.12 -12.93 14.38
C GLY A 52 8.86 -14.37 14.78
N ALA A 53 9.38 -15.33 14.02
CA ALA A 53 9.30 -16.75 14.34
C ALA A 53 10.13 -17.15 15.58
N SER A 54 11.20 -16.39 15.86
CA SER A 54 12.06 -16.61 17.03
C SER A 54 11.43 -16.04 18.30
N ALA A 55 10.90 -14.81 18.24
CA ALA A 55 10.24 -14.17 19.38
C ALA A 55 8.86 -14.79 19.70
N ARG A 56 8.14 -15.24 18.67
CA ARG A 56 6.78 -15.82 18.73
C ARG A 56 5.71 -14.92 19.36
N LYS A 57 5.88 -13.61 19.27
CA LYS A 57 5.00 -12.62 19.92
C LYS A 57 4.53 -11.49 19.00
N TYR A 58 5.20 -11.25 17.88
CA TYR A 58 5.00 -10.06 17.07
C TYR A 58 4.32 -10.39 15.74
N TYR A 59 3.38 -9.53 15.35
CA TYR A 59 2.91 -9.43 13.97
C TYR A 59 3.60 -8.23 13.32
N TYR A 60 4.35 -8.50 12.26
CA TYR A 60 5.03 -7.48 11.47
C TYR A 60 4.18 -7.12 10.26
N PHE A 61 3.81 -5.85 10.14
CA PHE A 61 3.19 -5.28 8.95
C PHE A 61 4.28 -4.53 8.17
N MET A 62 4.58 -4.98 6.96
CA MET A 62 5.68 -4.45 6.16
C MET A 62 5.14 -3.88 4.85
N LYS A 63 5.12 -2.55 4.73
CA LYS A 63 4.85 -1.89 3.45
C LYS A 63 6.06 -2.02 2.55
N LEU A 64 5.87 -2.57 1.36
CA LEU A 64 6.92 -2.63 0.34
C LEU A 64 6.69 -1.52 -0.68
N MET A 65 7.70 -0.67 -0.81
CA MET A 65 7.68 0.40 -1.79
C MET A 65 8.07 -0.15 -3.16
N ASP A 66 7.26 0.16 -4.15
CA ASP A 66 7.50 -0.22 -5.54
C ASP A 66 7.80 1.01 -6.41
N GLY A 67 7.57 2.24 -5.90
CA GLY A 67 7.84 3.48 -6.65
C GLY A 67 6.83 3.78 -7.75
N SER A 68 5.83 2.91 -7.96
CA SER A 68 4.79 3.06 -8.99
C SER A 68 3.88 4.28 -8.76
N THR A 69 3.86 4.79 -7.53
CA THR A 69 3.07 5.93 -7.07
C THR A 69 3.68 7.29 -7.46
N THR A 70 4.91 7.32 -8.00
CA THR A 70 5.63 8.57 -8.32
C THR A 70 5.34 9.12 -9.73
N GLY A 71 4.51 8.47 -10.52
CA GLY A 71 4.18 8.96 -11.87
C GLY A 71 3.14 8.17 -12.67
N GLY A 72 2.59 7.08 -12.14
CA GLY A 72 1.54 6.27 -12.78
C GLY A 72 0.19 6.38 -12.06
N ARG A 73 -0.90 6.23 -12.80
CA ARG A 73 -2.27 6.13 -12.22
C ARG A 73 -2.58 4.76 -11.63
N THR A 74 -1.82 3.74 -12.00
CA THR A 74 -2.02 2.35 -11.59
C THR A 74 -0.86 1.92 -10.72
N SER A 75 -1.14 1.72 -9.44
CA SER A 75 -0.20 1.10 -8.53
C SER A 75 0.03 -0.35 -8.95
N SER A 76 1.27 -0.81 -8.92
CA SER A 76 1.62 -2.16 -9.36
C SER A 76 2.36 -2.90 -8.27
N SER A 77 1.90 -4.08 -7.87
CA SER A 77 2.43 -4.81 -6.72
C SER A 77 3.57 -5.79 -7.08
N HIS A 78 4.26 -5.64 -8.22
CA HIS A 78 5.27 -6.61 -8.69
C HIS A 78 6.37 -6.87 -7.65
N VAL A 79 6.92 -5.81 -7.04
CA VAL A 79 7.98 -5.92 -6.03
C VAL A 79 7.46 -6.69 -4.80
N ALA A 80 6.23 -6.37 -4.37
CA ALA A 80 5.62 -7.02 -3.22
C ALA A 80 5.33 -8.50 -3.48
N LEU A 81 4.88 -8.83 -4.70
CA LEU A 81 4.64 -10.19 -5.14
C LEU A 81 5.95 -11.01 -5.19
N GLU A 82 7.00 -10.47 -5.81
CA GLU A 82 8.29 -11.16 -5.92
C GLU A 82 8.92 -11.40 -4.54
N ALA A 83 8.87 -10.40 -3.66
CA ALA A 83 9.34 -10.53 -2.29
C ALA A 83 8.53 -11.59 -1.51
N ALA A 84 7.21 -11.65 -1.71
CA ALA A 84 6.37 -12.64 -1.06
C ALA A 84 6.60 -14.06 -1.58
N LEU A 85 6.81 -14.25 -2.89
CA LEU A 85 7.15 -15.56 -3.47
C LEU A 85 8.48 -16.07 -2.93
N SER A 86 9.46 -15.17 -2.76
CA SER A 86 10.78 -15.50 -2.22
C SER A 86 10.76 -15.83 -0.73
N THR A 87 9.95 -15.12 0.06
CA THR A 87 10.00 -15.19 1.54
C THR A 87 8.87 -15.96 2.19
N LYS A 88 7.78 -16.20 1.46
CA LYS A 88 6.56 -16.90 1.93
C LYS A 88 5.99 -16.29 3.23
N PRO A 89 5.62 -15.00 3.23
CA PRO A 89 4.97 -14.36 4.38
C PRO A 89 3.62 -15.03 4.67
N ASN A 90 3.04 -14.75 5.84
CA ASN A 90 1.75 -15.34 6.22
C ASN A 90 0.59 -14.79 5.40
N MET A 91 0.70 -13.55 4.93
CA MET A 91 -0.25 -12.92 4.02
C MET A 91 0.46 -11.84 3.20
N LEU A 92 0.03 -11.67 1.96
CA LEU A 92 0.36 -10.54 1.11
C LEU A 92 -0.96 -9.85 0.73
N LEU A 93 -1.05 -8.54 0.92
CA LEU A 93 -2.16 -7.72 0.44
C LEU A 93 -1.81 -7.18 -0.94
N LEU A 94 -2.36 -7.81 -1.98
CA LEU A 94 -2.18 -7.41 -3.38
C LEU A 94 -3.19 -6.32 -3.77
N SER A 95 -2.68 -5.20 -4.28
CA SER A 95 -3.52 -4.07 -4.71
C SER A 95 -4.48 -4.47 -5.83
N GLU A 96 -4.01 -5.27 -6.79
CA GLU A 96 -4.75 -5.70 -7.97
C GLU A 96 -5.90 -6.66 -7.60
N GLU A 97 -5.70 -7.53 -6.61
CA GLU A 97 -6.76 -8.41 -6.12
C GLU A 97 -7.85 -7.62 -5.40
N VAL A 98 -7.44 -6.66 -4.56
CA VAL A 98 -8.34 -5.76 -3.83
C VAL A 98 -9.19 -4.92 -4.78
N ASP A 99 -8.59 -4.37 -5.84
CA ASP A 99 -9.31 -3.60 -6.87
C ASP A 99 -10.26 -4.49 -7.69
N ALA A 100 -9.79 -5.68 -8.11
CA ALA A 100 -10.59 -6.61 -8.90
C ALA A 100 -11.83 -7.12 -8.14
N GLN A 101 -11.68 -7.41 -6.85
CA GLN A 101 -12.78 -7.85 -5.98
C GLN A 101 -13.59 -6.68 -5.39
N ARG A 102 -13.14 -5.43 -5.58
CA ARG A 102 -13.73 -4.20 -5.01
C ARG A 102 -13.89 -4.28 -3.49
N LEU A 103 -12.86 -4.80 -2.81
CA LEU A 103 -12.90 -4.95 -1.36
C LEU A 103 -12.89 -3.57 -0.69
N SER A 104 -13.73 -3.42 0.33
CA SER A 104 -13.68 -2.29 1.25
C SER A 104 -12.51 -2.41 2.22
N LEU A 105 -12.09 -1.29 2.82
CA LEU A 105 -11.04 -1.27 3.83
C LEU A 105 -11.41 -2.19 5.01
N ARG A 106 -12.68 -2.22 5.38
CA ARG A 106 -13.19 -3.09 6.45
C ARG A 106 -13.07 -4.57 6.10
N GLU A 107 -13.34 -4.95 4.85
CA GLU A 107 -13.19 -6.34 4.40
C GLU A 107 -11.73 -6.78 4.39
N VAL A 108 -10.81 -5.91 3.93
CA VAL A 108 -9.37 -6.18 3.98
C VAL A 108 -8.92 -6.39 5.43
N VAL A 109 -9.31 -5.50 6.35
CA VAL A 109 -9.01 -5.62 7.79
C VAL A 109 -9.58 -6.91 8.36
N LYS A 110 -10.81 -7.27 7.99
CA LYS A 110 -11.46 -8.50 8.44
C LYS A 110 -10.70 -9.74 7.96
N GLN A 111 -10.27 -9.79 6.71
CA GLN A 111 -9.49 -10.91 6.16
C GLN A 111 -8.16 -11.09 6.93
N VAL A 112 -7.48 -9.98 7.23
CA VAL A 112 -6.26 -10.01 8.04
C VAL A 112 -6.56 -10.53 9.45
N ALA A 113 -7.60 -10.00 10.11
CA ALA A 113 -8.00 -10.41 11.45
C ALA A 113 -8.44 -11.89 11.50
N ASP A 114 -9.08 -12.41 10.45
CA ASP A 114 -9.46 -13.81 10.32
C ASP A 114 -8.23 -14.73 10.28
N ILE A 115 -7.18 -14.33 9.53
CA ILE A 115 -5.91 -15.06 9.49
C ILE A 115 -5.21 -15.01 10.85
N VAL A 116 -5.16 -13.85 11.50
CA VAL A 116 -4.56 -13.71 12.84
C VAL A 116 -5.29 -14.60 13.85
N GLN A 117 -6.62 -14.59 13.83
CA GLN A 117 -7.45 -15.42 14.70
C GLN A 117 -7.26 -16.92 14.44
N ALA A 118 -7.24 -17.35 13.17
CA ALA A 118 -7.01 -18.75 12.81
C ALA A 118 -5.63 -19.23 13.28
N ARG A 119 -4.60 -18.40 13.11
CA ARG A 119 -3.25 -18.70 13.60
C ARG A 119 -3.16 -18.71 15.12
N ALA A 120 -3.86 -17.81 15.79
CA ALA A 120 -3.93 -17.80 17.26
C ALA A 120 -4.62 -19.06 17.81
N ALA A 121 -5.61 -19.61 17.11
CA ALA A 121 -6.23 -20.89 17.46
C ALA A 121 -5.24 -22.06 17.40
N ASP A 122 -4.25 -22.00 16.49
CA ASP A 122 -3.11 -22.92 16.40
C ASP A 122 -1.97 -22.60 17.40
N GLY A 123 -2.14 -21.62 18.29
CA GLY A 123 -1.10 -21.16 19.23
C GLY A 123 0.02 -20.33 18.58
N LYS A 124 -0.18 -19.84 17.36
CA LYS A 124 0.80 -19.03 16.60
C LYS A 124 0.42 -17.55 16.65
N ASN A 125 0.77 -16.89 17.75
CA ASN A 125 0.53 -15.45 17.96
C ASN A 125 1.62 -14.55 17.34
N PHE A 126 2.10 -14.92 16.16
CA PHE A 126 3.11 -14.15 15.42
C PHE A 126 2.90 -14.33 13.92
N GLY A 127 3.41 -13.39 13.14
CA GLY A 127 3.41 -13.51 11.69
C GLY A 127 3.96 -12.29 10.98
N THR A 128 4.07 -12.41 9.67
CA THR A 128 4.50 -11.34 8.77
C THR A 128 3.44 -11.14 7.70
N ILE A 129 2.97 -9.91 7.59
CA ILE A 129 2.00 -9.45 6.61
C ILE A 129 2.69 -8.41 5.73
N VAL A 130 2.74 -8.68 4.43
CA VAL A 130 3.30 -7.76 3.44
C VAL A 130 2.17 -6.94 2.85
N VAL A 131 2.36 -5.63 2.78
CA VAL A 131 1.39 -4.66 2.26
C VAL A 131 1.99 -3.99 1.03
N ALA A 132 1.33 -4.11 -0.12
CA ALA A 132 1.73 -3.35 -1.30
C ALA A 132 1.48 -1.85 -1.08
N GLU A 133 2.42 -0.99 -1.51
CA GLU A 133 2.34 0.47 -1.37
C GLU A 133 1.03 1.04 -1.93
N GLY A 134 0.54 0.47 -3.03
CA GLY A 134 -0.68 0.86 -3.72
C GLY A 134 -2.01 0.49 -3.05
N LEU A 135 -1.99 -0.21 -1.91
CA LEU A 135 -3.20 -0.83 -1.34
C LEU A 135 -4.36 0.16 -1.15
N LEU A 136 -4.10 1.36 -0.62
CA LEU A 136 -5.15 2.36 -0.41
C LEU A 136 -5.70 2.91 -1.72
N GLY A 137 -4.90 3.01 -2.77
CA GLY A 137 -5.37 3.41 -4.10
C GLY A 137 -6.26 2.36 -4.78
N ALA A 138 -6.17 1.10 -4.35
CA ALA A 138 -7.01 0.00 -4.84
C ALA A 138 -8.42 -0.03 -4.21
N ILE A 139 -8.58 0.55 -3.01
CA ILE A 139 -9.85 0.51 -2.28
C ILE A 139 -10.81 1.58 -2.85
N PRO A 140 -12.04 1.21 -3.28
CA PRO A 140 -12.97 2.14 -3.94
C PRO A 140 -13.33 3.38 -3.11
N GLU A 141 -13.62 3.22 -1.81
CA GLU A 141 -13.95 4.35 -0.94
C GLU A 141 -12.79 5.32 -0.77
N PHE A 142 -11.57 4.80 -0.71
CA PHE A 142 -10.37 5.59 -0.51
C PHE A 142 -9.95 6.30 -1.81
N ARG A 143 -10.14 5.66 -2.97
CA ARG A 143 -9.96 6.30 -4.28
C ARG A 143 -10.88 7.51 -4.47
N SER A 144 -12.13 7.40 -4.02
CA SER A 144 -13.09 8.51 -4.06
C SER A 144 -12.63 9.66 -3.18
N LEU A 145 -12.18 9.36 -1.95
CA LEU A 145 -11.60 10.34 -1.04
C LEU A 145 -10.35 11.02 -1.62
N ILE A 146 -9.40 10.25 -2.18
CA ILE A 146 -8.20 10.82 -2.82
C ILE A 146 -8.59 11.77 -3.96
N SER A 147 -9.51 11.37 -4.83
CA SER A 147 -9.93 12.20 -5.96
C SER A 147 -10.61 13.51 -5.50
N GLU A 148 -11.39 13.48 -4.43
CA GLU A 148 -11.98 14.69 -3.84
C GLU A 148 -10.90 15.58 -3.21
N LEU A 149 -9.96 14.98 -2.48
CA LEU A 149 -8.84 15.72 -1.89
C LEU A 149 -7.98 16.37 -2.97
N GLU A 150 -7.68 15.67 -4.07
CA GLU A 150 -6.83 16.17 -5.16
C GLU A 150 -7.33 17.50 -5.75
N ALA A 151 -8.64 17.76 -5.72
CA ALA A 151 -9.22 19.04 -6.15
C ALA A 151 -8.96 20.22 -5.19
N ILE A 152 -8.54 19.95 -3.96
CA ILE A 152 -8.32 20.93 -2.90
C ILE A 152 -6.83 21.31 -2.84
N PRO A 153 -6.47 22.60 -2.83
CA PRO A 153 -5.09 23.04 -2.63
C PRO A 153 -4.63 22.70 -1.20
N MET A 154 -3.45 22.09 -1.09
CA MET A 154 -2.81 21.70 0.17
C MET A 154 -1.55 22.56 0.44
N PRO A 155 -1.16 22.76 1.70
CA PRO A 155 -1.80 22.28 2.93
C PRO A 155 -3.05 23.09 3.29
N CYS A 156 -4.06 22.44 3.86
CA CYS A 156 -5.22 23.13 4.40
C CYS A 156 -5.70 22.50 5.72
N PRO A 157 -6.27 23.32 6.64
CA PRO A 157 -6.76 22.82 7.91
C PRO A 157 -8.01 21.95 7.73
N VAL A 158 -8.19 20.97 8.62
CA VAL A 158 -9.27 19.97 8.54
C VAL A 158 -10.65 20.62 8.43
N GLU A 159 -10.87 21.73 9.13
CA GLU A 159 -12.15 22.46 9.15
C GLU A 159 -12.53 23.03 7.78
N GLN A 160 -11.56 23.31 6.93
CA GLN A 160 -11.77 23.80 5.57
C GLN A 160 -11.93 22.66 4.56
N VAL A 161 -11.41 21.48 4.85
CA VAL A 161 -11.52 20.26 4.02
C VAL A 161 -12.89 19.63 4.16
N LEU A 162 -13.34 19.42 5.40
CA LEU A 162 -14.56 18.66 5.70
C LEU A 162 -15.84 19.15 4.98
N PRO A 163 -16.06 20.45 4.72
CA PRO A 163 -17.21 20.94 3.96
C PRO A 163 -17.13 20.67 2.45
N GLN A 164 -15.93 20.44 1.91
CA GLN A 164 -15.69 20.20 0.48
C GLN A 164 -15.82 18.72 0.10
N LEU A 165 -15.77 17.83 1.11
CA LEU A 165 -15.92 16.38 0.91
C LEU A 165 -17.40 15.97 0.85
N THR A 166 -17.67 14.90 0.10
CA THR A 166 -18.97 14.22 0.14
C THR A 166 -19.24 13.64 1.52
N GLN A 167 -20.52 13.37 1.84
CA GLN A 167 -20.89 12.83 3.15
C GLN A 167 -20.17 11.50 3.46
N TRP A 168 -19.93 10.67 2.45
CA TRP A 168 -19.25 9.39 2.60
C TRP A 168 -17.74 9.56 2.77
N SER A 169 -17.08 10.36 1.92
CA SER A 169 -15.65 10.68 2.03
C SER A 169 -15.33 11.37 3.35
N LYS A 170 -16.22 12.26 3.82
CA LYS A 170 -16.14 12.89 5.13
C LYS A 170 -16.20 11.87 6.28
N ALA A 171 -17.15 10.94 6.24
CA ALA A 171 -17.26 9.90 7.24
C ALA A 171 -16.02 8.99 7.25
N LEU A 172 -15.52 8.61 6.07
CA LEU A 172 -14.27 7.84 5.95
C LEU A 172 -13.10 8.63 6.55
N PHE A 173 -12.93 9.89 6.17
CA PHE A 173 -11.88 10.76 6.71
C PHE A 173 -11.91 10.84 8.24
N GLN A 174 -13.09 11.07 8.81
CA GLN A 174 -13.29 11.17 10.26
C GLN A 174 -13.12 9.84 11.00
N SER A 175 -13.35 8.71 10.33
CA SER A 175 -13.15 7.38 10.91
C SER A 175 -11.69 6.97 11.00
N MET A 176 -10.80 7.62 10.24
CA MET A 176 -9.38 7.29 10.22
C MET A 176 -8.64 7.87 11.43
N PRO A 177 -7.53 7.24 11.87
CA PRO A 177 -6.66 7.79 12.89
C PRO A 177 -6.08 9.16 12.51
N GLU A 178 -5.79 9.99 13.52
CA GLU A 178 -5.27 11.35 13.34
C GLU A 178 -4.00 11.39 12.48
N PHE A 179 -3.09 10.42 12.62
CA PHE A 179 -1.85 10.39 11.82
C PHE A 179 -2.12 10.24 10.32
N ILE A 180 -3.13 9.45 9.92
CA ILE A 180 -3.51 9.33 8.50
C ILE A 180 -4.21 10.60 8.02
N GLN A 181 -5.10 11.16 8.84
CA GLN A 181 -5.76 12.43 8.51
C GLN A 181 -4.73 13.53 8.23
N GLN A 182 -3.70 13.65 9.07
CA GLN A 182 -2.61 14.61 8.89
C GLN A 182 -1.80 14.30 7.62
N GLN A 183 -1.43 13.04 7.38
CA GLN A 183 -0.66 12.64 6.19
C GLN A 183 -1.39 12.92 4.87
N LEU A 184 -2.72 12.78 4.85
CA LEU A 184 -3.56 13.11 3.69
C LEU A 184 -3.61 14.61 3.36
N LEU A 185 -3.32 15.47 4.35
CA LEU A 185 -3.38 16.93 4.24
C LEU A 185 -2.00 17.59 4.08
N LEU A 186 -0.93 16.80 3.97
CA LEU A 186 0.42 17.29 3.74
C LEU A 186 0.55 18.00 2.37
N GLU A 187 1.57 18.84 2.26
CA GLU A 187 1.92 19.53 1.03
C GLU A 187 2.20 18.52 -0.09
N ARG A 188 1.67 18.80 -1.28
CA ARG A 188 1.80 17.92 -2.45
C ARG A 188 3.01 18.29 -3.27
N GLN A 189 3.52 17.29 -3.98
CA GLN A 189 4.53 17.52 -5.01
C GLN A 189 3.94 18.29 -6.19
N SER A 190 4.80 18.80 -7.08
CA SER A 190 4.45 19.77 -8.13
C SER A 190 3.35 19.35 -9.11
N ASN A 191 2.97 18.06 -9.15
CA ASN A 191 1.89 17.53 -9.97
C ASN A 191 0.51 17.51 -9.27
N ALA A 192 0.42 18.03 -8.04
CA ALA A 192 -0.78 18.04 -7.19
C ALA A 192 -1.41 16.66 -6.88
N ALA A 193 -0.71 15.57 -7.21
CA ALA A 193 -1.14 14.21 -6.90
C ALA A 193 -0.78 13.84 -5.46
N LEU A 194 -1.62 13.02 -4.82
CA LEU A 194 -1.34 12.51 -3.49
C LEU A 194 -0.30 11.37 -3.56
N SER A 195 0.80 11.50 -2.82
CA SER A 195 1.82 10.46 -2.74
C SER A 195 1.37 9.36 -1.79
N LEU A 196 0.91 8.22 -2.30
CA LEU A 196 0.58 7.05 -1.48
C LEU A 196 1.80 6.53 -0.68
N SER A 197 3.01 6.79 -1.18
CA SER A 197 4.27 6.51 -0.49
C SER A 197 4.34 7.10 0.92
N SER A 198 3.81 8.31 1.11
CA SER A 198 3.89 9.02 2.39
C SER A 198 2.87 8.52 3.41
N LEU A 199 1.84 7.79 2.98
CA LEU A 199 0.84 7.20 3.87
C LEU A 199 1.41 5.96 4.55
N GLU A 200 1.38 5.95 5.89
CA GLU A 200 1.74 4.80 6.72
C GLU A 200 0.63 3.72 6.66
N THR A 201 0.42 3.14 5.47
CA THR A 201 -0.64 2.17 5.19
C THR A 201 -0.51 0.92 6.06
N GLU A 202 0.70 0.43 6.26
CA GLU A 202 0.99 -0.69 7.15
C GLU A 202 0.54 -0.43 8.59
N ARG A 203 0.76 0.80 9.07
CA ARG A 203 0.35 1.23 10.41
C ARG A 203 -1.16 1.41 10.51
N LEU A 204 -1.80 1.95 9.47
CA LEU A 204 -3.26 2.05 9.40
C LEU A 204 -3.92 0.67 9.46
N VAL A 205 -3.46 -0.28 8.63
CA VAL A 205 -4.01 -1.64 8.63
C VAL A 205 -3.78 -2.30 9.98
N ALA A 206 -2.59 -2.19 10.57
CA ALA A 206 -2.30 -2.74 11.89
C ALA A 206 -3.23 -2.16 12.98
N TRP A 207 -3.45 -0.85 12.98
CA TRP A 207 -4.33 -0.16 13.93
C TRP A 207 -5.79 -0.63 13.81
N LEU A 208 -6.30 -0.75 12.58
CA LEU A 208 -7.67 -1.23 12.34
C LEU A 208 -7.84 -2.70 12.70
N VAL A 209 -6.83 -3.54 12.43
CA VAL A 209 -6.82 -4.95 12.83
C VAL A 209 -6.79 -5.08 14.35
N GLU A 210 -6.03 -4.25 15.05
CA GLU A 210 -6.00 -4.22 16.51
C GLU A 210 -7.40 -3.90 17.09
N ASP A 211 -8.09 -2.89 16.56
CA ASP A 211 -9.46 -2.56 16.99
C ASP A 211 -10.45 -3.72 16.71
N GLU A 212 -10.41 -4.30 15.51
CA GLU A 212 -11.24 -5.45 15.13
C GLU A 212 -10.99 -6.66 16.05
N LEU A 213 -9.73 -6.98 16.35
CA LEU A 213 -9.39 -8.07 17.26
C LEU A 213 -9.81 -7.76 18.71
N ALA A 214 -9.73 -6.50 19.15
CA ALA A 214 -10.23 -6.09 20.46
C ALA A 214 -11.76 -6.27 20.56
N GLN A 215 -12.50 -5.97 19.49
CA GLN A 215 -13.95 -6.24 19.42
C GLN A 215 -14.24 -7.75 19.50
N ARG A 216 -13.49 -8.57 18.75
CA ARG A 216 -13.60 -10.04 18.81
C ARG A 216 -13.25 -10.61 20.18
N LYS A 217 -12.27 -10.02 20.88
CA LYS A 217 -11.90 -10.40 22.24
C LYS A 217 -13.03 -10.11 23.23
N LYS A 218 -13.67 -8.94 23.12
CA LYS A 218 -14.87 -8.60 23.91
C LYS A 218 -16.04 -9.56 23.62
N ALA A 219 -16.19 -10.00 22.38
CA ALA A 219 -17.19 -11.00 21.98
C ALA A 219 -16.80 -12.45 22.37
N GLY A 220 -15.58 -12.69 22.86
CA GLY A 220 -15.08 -14.01 23.24
C GLY A 220 -14.68 -14.91 22.06
N THR A 221 -14.66 -14.41 20.84
CA THR A 221 -14.30 -15.16 19.62
C THR A 221 -12.79 -15.17 19.35
N TYR A 222 -12.04 -14.27 19.99
CA TYR A 222 -10.58 -14.20 19.93
C TYR A 222 -9.96 -14.31 21.33
N LYS A 223 -8.98 -15.21 21.49
CA LYS A 223 -8.34 -15.53 22.79
C LYS A 223 -6.87 -15.11 22.89
N GLY A 224 -6.27 -14.67 21.78
CA GLY A 224 -4.89 -14.20 21.74
C GLY A 224 -4.73 -12.73 22.08
#